data_AF-A0A0D0E2H0-F1
#
_entry.id   AF-A0A0D0E2H0-F1
#
_cell.length_a   1.000
_cell.length_b   1.000
_cell.length_c   1.000
_cell.angle_alpha   90.00
_cell.angle_beta   90.00
_cell.angle_gamma   90.00
#
_symmetry.space_group_name_H-M   'P 1'
#
loop_
_entity.id
_entity.type
_entity.pdbx_description
1 polymer ?
#
loop_
_entity_poly.entity_id
_entity_poly.type
_entity_poly.pdbx_seq_one_letter_code
_entity_poly.pdbx_strand_id
1 'polypeptide(L)'
;MPKNTGPKASWSDKEVEELVLYLHNHRSTAGDGGSFTDPTFNAAAEHLIPYLKSGPKKTGKMVKAKWTALRKIYTAIETYQGLSGCHWDSTNGCSVQGKDAEVVWEEYVKRNSVL
;
A
#
# COMPACT_ATOMS: atom_id res chain seq x y z
N MET A 1 -18.40 -2.30 -20.63
CA MET A 1 -18.17 -0.84 -20.62
C MET A 1 -16.89 -0.57 -19.85
N PRO A 2 -15.85 0.04 -20.45
CA PRO A 2 -14.71 0.48 -19.66
C PRO A 2 -15.17 1.63 -18.77
N LYS A 3 -15.08 1.45 -17.45
CA LYS A 3 -15.37 2.50 -16.48
C LYS A 3 -14.29 3.57 -16.64
N ASN A 4 -14.68 4.73 -17.17
CA ASN A 4 -13.84 5.91 -17.25
C ASN A 4 -13.55 6.39 -15.82
N THR A 5 -12.46 5.91 -15.23
CA THR A 5 -11.97 6.44 -13.96
C THR A 5 -11.31 7.77 -14.29
N GLY A 6 -11.96 8.89 -13.93
CA GLY A 6 -11.40 10.23 -14.01
C GLY A 6 -10.00 10.32 -13.37
N PRO A 7 -9.30 11.47 -13.50
CA PRO A 7 -7.88 11.59 -13.19
C PRO A 7 -7.55 10.90 -11.86
N LYS A 8 -6.82 9.78 -11.94
CA LYS A 8 -6.30 9.11 -10.73
C LYS A 8 -5.51 10.16 -9.99
N ALA A 9 -5.77 10.33 -8.69
CA ALA A 9 -4.97 11.19 -7.84
C ALA A 9 -3.49 10.83 -8.08
N SER A 10 -2.68 11.78 -8.55
CA SER A 10 -1.24 11.60 -8.64
C SER A 10 -0.69 11.62 -7.21
N TRP A 11 0.04 10.57 -6.85
CA TRP A 11 0.74 10.46 -5.58
C TRP A 11 2.23 10.43 -5.89
N SER A 12 2.95 11.44 -5.41
CA SER A 12 4.41 11.39 -5.41
C SER A 12 4.93 10.47 -4.31
N ASP A 13 6.15 9.95 -4.47
CA ASP A 13 6.77 9.09 -3.45
C ASP A 13 6.85 9.79 -2.09
N LYS A 14 7.12 11.11 -2.09
CA LYS A 14 7.15 11.91 -0.86
C LYS A 14 5.78 11.99 -0.18
N GLU A 15 4.69 12.19 -0.94
CA GLU A 15 3.35 12.16 -0.36
C GLU A 15 2.99 10.78 0.22
N VAL A 16 3.48 9.69 -0.40
CA VAL A 16 3.25 8.33 0.11
C VAL A 16 4.06 8.08 1.38
N GLU A 17 5.33 8.47 1.39
CA GLU A 17 6.21 8.37 2.57
C GLU A 17 5.61 9.11 3.77
N GLU A 18 5.24 10.37 3.59
CA GLU A 18 4.66 11.20 4.66
C GLU A 18 3.31 10.67 5.12
N LEU A 19 2.49 10.10 4.22
CA LEU A 19 1.26 9.43 4.63
C LEU A 19 1.54 8.23 5.55
N VAL A 20 2.48 7.36 5.17
CA VAL A 20 2.82 6.18 5.96
C VAL A 20 3.43 6.60 7.31
N LEU A 21 4.33 7.58 7.31
CA LEU A 21 4.93 8.11 8.53
C LEU A 21 3.89 8.71 9.47
N TYR A 22 2.99 9.54 8.93
CA TYR A 22 1.90 10.14 9.70
C TYR A 22 1.04 9.07 10.36
N LEU A 23 0.57 8.08 9.58
CA LEU A 23 -0.29 7.01 10.11
C LEU A 23 0.46 6.11 11.10
N HIS A 24 1.75 5.87 10.90
CA HIS A 24 2.59 5.14 11.86
C HIS A 24 2.69 5.88 13.20
N ASN A 25 2.85 7.20 13.18
CA ASN A 25 2.88 8.02 14.39
C ASN A 25 1.53 8.04 15.12
N HIS A 26 0.43 7.83 14.38
CA HIS A 26 -0.94 7.74 14.91
C HIS A 26 -1.43 6.29 15.07
N ARG A 27 -0.56 5.28 14.98
CA ARG A 27 -0.95 3.85 14.98
C ARG A 27 -1.78 3.42 16.19
N SER A 28 -1.68 4.12 17.33
CA SER A 28 -2.49 3.85 18.51
C SER A 28 -3.97 4.17 18.33
N THR A 29 -4.35 4.95 17.30
CA THR A 29 -5.75 5.25 16.96
C THR A 29 -6.31 4.30 15.90
N ALA A 30 -5.50 3.36 15.40
CA ALA A 30 -5.97 2.34 14.48
C ALA A 30 -6.89 1.35 15.22
N GLY A 31 -8.00 1.00 14.58
CA GLY A 31 -8.83 -0.11 15.03
C GLY A 31 -8.24 -1.46 14.64
N ASP A 32 -8.91 -2.52 15.08
CA ASP A 32 -8.56 -3.90 14.73
C ASP A 32 -8.43 -4.07 13.21
N GLY A 33 -7.30 -4.62 12.77
CA GLY A 33 -6.95 -4.76 11.34
C GLY A 33 -6.15 -3.60 10.73
N GLY A 34 -5.80 -2.57 11.52
CA GLY A 34 -4.95 -1.46 11.06
C GLY A 34 -5.69 -0.44 10.21
N SER A 35 -7.01 -0.30 10.42
CA SER A 35 -7.83 0.72 9.78
C SER A 35 -7.93 1.97 10.66
N PHE A 36 -8.01 3.15 10.05
CA PHE A 36 -8.15 4.41 10.76
C PHE A 36 -9.55 5.02 10.56
N THR A 37 -9.90 5.95 11.43
CA THR A 37 -11.17 6.68 11.36
C THR A 37 -11.12 7.77 10.29
N ASP A 38 -12.28 8.19 9.78
CA ASP A 38 -12.38 9.28 8.80
C ASP A 38 -11.75 10.61 9.31
N PRO A 39 -11.89 11.01 10.60
CA PRO A 39 -11.13 12.13 11.15
C PRO A 39 -9.61 11.99 11.03
N THR A 40 -9.07 10.79 11.26
CA THR A 40 -7.62 10.55 11.12
C THR A 40 -7.18 10.72 9.67
N PHE A 41 -7.98 10.23 8.71
CA PHE A 41 -7.68 10.41 7.29
C PHE A 41 -7.81 11.86 6.83
N ASN A 42 -8.76 12.63 7.38
CA ASN A 42 -8.86 14.06 7.10
C ASN A 42 -7.65 14.83 7.65
N ALA A 43 -7.22 14.54 8.88
CA ALA A 43 -6.03 15.14 9.47
C ALA A 43 -4.75 14.77 8.69
N ALA A 44 -4.64 13.52 8.23
CA ALA A 44 -3.56 13.10 7.34
C ALA A 44 -3.60 13.87 6.00
N ALA A 45 -4.79 14.14 5.45
CA ALA A 45 -4.91 14.93 4.22
C ALA A 45 -4.41 16.36 4.39
N GLU A 46 -4.68 16.99 5.55
CA GLU A 46 -4.14 18.30 5.91
C GLU A 46 -2.62 18.28 6.08
N HIS A 47 -2.09 17.24 6.75
CA HIS A 47 -0.66 17.04 6.91
C HIS A 47 0.09 16.91 5.58
N LEU A 48 -0.55 16.40 4.53
CA LEU A 48 0.06 16.21 3.21
C LEU A 48 0.17 17.50 2.37
N ILE A 49 -0.50 18.59 2.76
CA ILE A 49 -0.53 19.84 1.99
C ILE A 49 0.89 20.39 1.66
N PRO A 50 1.86 20.43 2.60
CA PRO A 50 3.21 20.93 2.32
C PRO A 50 4.00 20.08 1.31
N TYR A 51 3.60 18.83 1.09
CA TYR A 51 4.31 17.88 0.22
C TYR A 51 3.68 17.74 -1.17
N LEU A 52 2.56 18.43 -1.42
CA LEU A 52 1.88 18.42 -2.71
C LEU A 52 2.72 19.18 -3.76
N LYS A 53 3.31 18.43 -4.71
CA LYS A 53 4.06 19.02 -5.82
C LYS A 53 3.19 19.44 -7.00
N SER A 54 2.09 18.72 -7.25
CA SER A 54 1.20 18.98 -8.38
C SER A 54 -0.18 18.35 -8.19
N GLY A 55 -1.16 18.86 -8.92
CA GLY A 55 -2.53 18.37 -8.89
C GLY A 55 -3.34 18.89 -7.70
N PRO A 56 -4.58 18.40 -7.52
CA PRO A 56 -5.44 18.84 -6.44
C PRO A 56 -4.96 18.34 -5.08
N LYS A 57 -5.29 19.13 -4.04
CA LYS A 57 -5.13 18.70 -2.64
C LYS A 57 -5.82 17.36 -2.42
N LYS A 58 -5.17 16.49 -1.66
CA LYS A 58 -5.74 15.19 -1.29
C LYS A 58 -6.88 15.43 -0.31
N THR A 59 -7.97 14.67 -0.47
CA THR A 59 -9.08 14.63 0.50
C THR A 59 -8.91 13.42 1.41
N GLY A 60 -9.53 13.41 2.60
CA GLY A 60 -9.49 12.23 3.47
C GLY A 60 -9.98 10.95 2.78
N LYS A 61 -10.97 11.04 1.88
CA LYS A 61 -11.41 9.90 1.06
C LYS A 61 -10.31 9.38 0.13
N MET A 62 -9.53 10.27 -0.49
CA MET A 62 -8.39 9.87 -1.33
C MET A 62 -7.28 9.24 -0.50
N VAL A 63 -7.00 9.80 0.68
CA VAL A 63 -6.02 9.26 1.64
C VAL A 63 -6.43 7.86 2.09
N LYS A 64 -7.68 7.67 2.51
CA LYS A 64 -8.24 6.36 2.88
C LYS A 64 -8.10 5.35 1.76
N ALA A 65 -8.44 5.72 0.53
CA ALA A 65 -8.28 4.84 -0.63
C ALA A 65 -6.83 4.44 -0.88
N LYS A 66 -5.88 5.37 -0.74
CA LYS A 66 -4.44 5.10 -0.88
C LYS A 66 -3.92 4.20 0.24
N TRP A 67 -4.28 4.47 1.50
CA TRP A 67 -3.93 3.62 2.64
C TRP A 67 -4.42 2.19 2.47
N THR A 68 -5.69 2.01 2.09
CA THR A 68 -6.26 0.68 1.83
C THR A 68 -5.49 -0.06 0.73
N ALA A 69 -5.08 0.61 -0.34
CA ALA A 69 -4.28 0.00 -1.38
C ALA A 69 -2.88 -0.41 -0.88
N LEU A 70 -2.21 0.46 -0.12
CA LEU A 70 -0.90 0.16 0.50
C LEU A 70 -0.99 -1.02 1.46
N ARG A 71 -2.03 -1.06 2.31
CA ARG A 71 -2.25 -2.16 3.25
C ARG A 71 -2.48 -3.49 2.55
N LYS A 72 -3.26 -3.51 1.46
CA LYS A 72 -3.44 -4.74 0.65
C LYS A 72 -2.11 -5.28 0.14
N ILE A 73 -1.25 -4.40 -0.39
CA ILE A 73 0.09 -4.80 -0.88
C ILE A 73 0.94 -5.32 0.28
N TYR A 74 0.99 -4.58 1.39
CA TYR A 74 1.78 -4.98 2.56
C TYR A 74 1.32 -6.33 3.13
N THR A 75 0.01 -6.54 3.28
CA THR A 75 -0.53 -7.82 3.74
C THR A 75 -0.24 -8.96 2.77
N ALA A 76 -0.23 -8.71 1.45
CA ALA A 76 0.19 -9.71 0.49
C ALA A 76 1.68 -10.08 0.66
N ILE A 77 2.54 -9.10 0.95
CA ILE A 77 3.97 -9.33 1.25
C ILE A 77 4.13 -10.13 2.55
N GLU A 78 3.46 -9.73 3.63
CA GLU A 78 3.48 -10.46 4.91
C GLU A 78 3.00 -11.92 4.74
N THR A 79 1.94 -12.11 3.96
CA THR A 79 1.40 -13.45 3.65
C THR A 79 2.44 -14.29 2.91
N TYR A 80 3.09 -13.72 1.89
CA TYR A 80 4.14 -14.39 1.14
C TYR A 80 5.34 -14.75 2.03
N GLN A 81 5.79 -13.81 2.89
CA GLN A 81 6.87 -14.05 3.85
C GLN A 81 6.55 -15.14 4.89
N GLY A 82 5.27 -15.31 5.23
CA GLY A 82 4.84 -16.37 6.14
C GLY A 82 4.89 -17.78 5.54
N LEU A 83 5.10 -17.93 4.23
CA LEU A 83 5.18 -19.22 3.57
C LEU A 83 6.59 -19.81 3.66
N SER A 84 6.67 -21.11 3.96
CA SER A 84 7.94 -21.85 3.96
C SER A 84 8.60 -21.81 2.57
N GLY A 85 9.89 -21.50 2.53
CA GLY A 85 10.67 -21.44 1.29
C GLY A 85 10.48 -20.15 0.47
N CYS A 86 9.70 -19.18 0.95
CA CYS A 86 9.57 -17.87 0.34
C CYS A 86 10.51 -16.88 1.04
N HIS A 87 11.28 -16.12 0.25
CA HIS A 87 12.15 -15.07 0.76
C HIS A 87 11.67 -13.72 0.22
N TRP A 88 11.54 -12.72 1.08
CA TRP A 88 11.38 -11.33 0.69
C TRP A 88 12.19 -10.44 1.63
N ASP A 89 13.00 -9.56 1.06
CA ASP A 89 13.71 -8.52 1.80
C ASP A 89 13.37 -7.12 1.26
N SER A 90 13.51 -6.09 2.09
CA SER A 90 13.13 -4.72 1.73
C SER A 90 14.02 -4.07 0.66
N THR A 91 15.18 -4.67 0.37
CA THR A 91 16.18 -4.16 -0.57
C THR A 91 16.03 -4.83 -1.95
N ASN A 92 15.91 -6.16 -1.99
CA ASN A 92 15.87 -6.93 -3.24
C ASN A 92 14.49 -7.56 -3.54
N GLY A 93 13.49 -7.33 -2.69
CA GLY A 93 12.16 -7.92 -2.83
C GLY A 93 12.22 -9.44 -2.71
N CYS A 94 11.47 -10.16 -3.57
CA CYS A 94 11.50 -11.63 -3.58
C CYS A 94 12.82 -12.24 -4.10
N SER A 95 13.69 -11.43 -4.73
CA SER A 95 14.93 -11.89 -5.38
C SER A 95 14.78 -13.24 -6.12
N VAL A 96 13.74 -13.35 -6.96
CA VAL A 96 13.47 -14.57 -7.75
C VAL A 96 14.61 -14.77 -8.73
N GLN A 97 15.52 -15.68 -8.42
CA GLN A 97 16.70 -15.97 -9.22
C GLN A 97 16.80 -17.47 -9.48
N GLY A 98 16.85 -17.83 -10.77
CA GLY A 98 16.91 -19.22 -11.21
C GLY A 98 15.54 -19.87 -11.38
N LYS A 99 15.53 -20.97 -12.13
CA LYS A 99 14.29 -21.66 -12.56
C LYS A 99 13.46 -22.18 -11.39
N ASP A 100 14.10 -22.62 -10.31
CA ASP A 100 13.39 -23.17 -9.16
C ASP A 100 12.59 -22.09 -8.42
N ALA A 101 13.15 -20.88 -8.28
CA ALA A 101 12.47 -19.74 -7.68
C ALA A 101 11.30 -19.25 -8.56
N GLU A 102 11.46 -19.28 -9.89
CA GLU A 102 10.38 -18.95 -10.84
C GLU A 102 9.20 -19.92 -10.71
N VAL A 103 9.47 -21.23 -10.61
CA VAL A 103 8.42 -22.25 -10.42
C VAL A 103 7.65 -22.02 -9.12
N VAL A 104 8.35 -21.73 -8.01
CA VAL A 104 7.70 -21.42 -6.72
C VAL A 104 6.82 -20.17 -6.83
N TRP A 105 7.29 -19.14 -7.53
CA TRP A 105 6.51 -17.93 -7.78
C TRP A 105 5.27 -18.19 -8.63
N GLU A 106 5.41 -18.94 -9.73
CA GLU A 106 4.28 -19.31 -10.59
C GLU A 106 3.22 -20.13 -9.85
N GLU A 107 3.65 -21.10 -9.03
CA GLU A 107 2.72 -21.88 -8.20
C GLU A 107 1.99 -20.99 -7.20
N TYR A 108 2.69 -20.06 -6.55
CA TYR A 108 2.09 -19.10 -5.64
C TYR A 108 1.06 -18.23 -6.35
N VAL A 109 1.37 -17.69 -7.54
CA VAL A 109 0.43 -16.89 -8.33
C VAL A 109 -0.78 -17.71 -8.75
N LYS A 110 -0.61 -18.96 -9.20
CA LYS A 110 -1.72 -19.86 -9.55
C LYS A 110 -2.66 -20.10 -8.36
N ARG A 111 -2.10 -20.43 -7.19
CA ARG A 111 -2.85 -20.68 -5.95
C ARG A 111 -3.57 -19.45 -5.41
N ASN A 112 -3.03 -18.25 -5.65
CA ASN A 112 -3.52 -16.99 -5.07
C ASN A 112 -4.07 -16.00 -6.12
N SER A 113 -4.55 -16.51 -7.27
CA SER A 113 -5.00 -15.73 -8.45
C SER A 113 -6.31 -14.93 -8.27
N VAL A 114 -6.53 -14.34 -7.08
CA VAL A 114 -7.70 -13.50 -6.75
C VAL A 114 -7.28 -12.05 -6.43
N LEU A 115 -6.19 -11.56 -7.01
CA LEU A 115 -5.83 -10.13 -6.98
C LEU A 115 -6.29 -9.40 -8.24
#